data_AF-A0A7J2KB11-F1
#
_entry.id   AF-A0A7J2KB11-F1
#
_cell.length_a   1.000
_cell.length_b   1.000
_cell.length_c   1.000
_cell.angle_alpha   90.00
_cell.angle_beta   90.00
_cell.angle_gamma   90.00
#
_symmetry.space_group_name_H-M   'P 1'
#
loop_
_entity.id
_entity.type
_entity.pdbx_description
1 polymer ?
#
loop_
_entity_poly.entity_id
_entity_poly.type
_entity_poly.pdbx_seq_one_letter_code
_entity_poly.pdbx_strand_id
1 'polypeptide(L)'
;MLPKDEELRNKVLYNALRDCNPKIRAYNKYSIAYCDKMFVIIDVSKYVYIVKPIVIKITKPGIMESLRGLNLPITVFRAPMVFGSFGATILPQVSGARPIRRHNVHGWRVYFFKGPFKLQDHQRRWVGGECIGLFAYAAEWDALSPEEAIRKLIGLLKRIEQRVLEEDYLW
;
A
#
# COMPACT_ATOMS: atom_id res chain seq x y z
N MET A 1 -5.89 -22.20 -19.25
CA MET A 1 -6.32 -20.83 -18.87
C MET A 1 -5.27 -20.24 -17.95
N LEU A 2 -4.72 -19.07 -18.27
CA LEU A 2 -3.89 -18.34 -17.31
C LEU A 2 -4.78 -17.86 -16.15
N PRO A 3 -4.29 -17.86 -14.90
CA PRO A 3 -5.04 -17.28 -13.79
C PRO A 3 -5.42 -15.85 -14.14
N LYS A 4 -6.65 -15.43 -13.81
CA LYS A 4 -6.99 -14.01 -13.93
C LYS A 4 -6.01 -13.21 -13.07
N ASP A 5 -5.53 -12.05 -13.55
CA ASP A 5 -4.51 -11.24 -12.84
C ASP A 5 -4.86 -10.97 -11.37
N GLU A 6 -6.15 -10.94 -11.05
CA GLU A 6 -6.70 -10.89 -9.70
C GLU A 6 -6.28 -12.07 -8.80
N GLU A 7 -6.44 -13.30 -9.29
CA GLU A 7 -6.09 -14.52 -8.56
C GLU A 7 -4.61 -14.56 -8.25
N LEU A 8 -3.77 -14.13 -9.19
CA LEU A 8 -2.32 -14.05 -8.99
C LEU A 8 -1.98 -13.03 -7.90
N ARG A 9 -2.56 -11.83 -7.94
CA ARG A 9 -2.36 -10.81 -6.89
C ARG A 9 -2.81 -11.30 -5.52
N ASN A 10 -3.97 -11.94 -5.44
CA ASN A 10 -4.49 -12.49 -4.18
C ASN A 10 -3.60 -13.61 -3.65
N LYS A 11 -3.10 -14.50 -4.52
CA LYS A 11 -2.15 -15.54 -4.14
C LYS A 11 -0.85 -14.97 -3.60
N VAL A 12 -0.30 -13.94 -4.25
CA VAL A 12 0.90 -13.23 -3.77
C VAL A 12 0.67 -12.65 -2.38
N LEU A 13 -0.44 -11.92 -2.19
CA LEU A 13 -0.78 -11.33 -0.88
C LEU A 13 -0.98 -12.41 0.19
N TYR A 14 -1.66 -13.50 -0.14
CA TYR A 14 -1.91 -14.61 0.77
C TYR A 14 -0.59 -15.27 1.20
N ASN A 15 0.28 -15.59 0.24
CA ASN A 15 1.58 -16.22 0.50
C ASN A 15 2.52 -15.30 1.29
N ALA A 16 2.54 -14.00 0.96
CA ALA A 16 3.38 -13.02 1.62
C ALA A 16 2.99 -12.81 3.09
N LEU A 17 1.69 -12.90 3.39
CA LEU A 17 1.10 -12.57 4.69
C LEU A 17 0.55 -13.80 5.43
N ARG A 18 0.89 -15.02 5.01
CA ARG A 18 0.27 -16.27 5.50
C ARG A 18 0.26 -16.40 7.02
N ASP A 19 1.30 -15.89 7.69
CA ASP A 19 1.50 -16.06 9.13
C ASP A 19 0.51 -15.21 9.98
N CYS A 20 -0.20 -14.26 9.38
CA CYS A 20 -1.17 -13.39 10.07
C CYS A 20 -2.62 -13.54 9.56
N ASN A 21 -2.89 -14.57 8.75
CA ASN A 21 -4.22 -14.85 8.17
C ASN A 21 -4.87 -13.60 7.51
N PRO A 22 -4.34 -13.15 6.35
CA PRO A 22 -4.66 -11.85 5.79
C PRO A 22 -6.10 -11.77 5.30
N LYS A 23 -6.77 -10.65 5.57
CA LYS A 23 -8.09 -10.37 4.99
C LYS A 23 -7.90 -9.68 3.65
N ILE A 24 -8.00 -10.46 2.57
CA ILE A 24 -7.75 -10.00 1.21
C ILE A 24 -9.05 -9.59 0.52
N ARG A 25 -8.97 -8.52 -0.26
CA ARG A 25 -10.01 -8.07 -1.15
C ARG A 25 -9.43 -7.63 -2.46
N ALA A 26 -10.02 -8.11 -3.54
CA ALA A 26 -9.66 -7.71 -4.88
C ALA A 26 -10.58 -6.61 -5.41
N TYR A 27 -9.99 -5.81 -6.30
CA TYR A 27 -10.65 -4.85 -7.17
C TYR A 27 -10.06 -5.01 -8.57
N ASN A 28 -10.71 -4.40 -9.56
CA ASN A 28 -10.30 -4.54 -10.97
C ASN A 28 -8.82 -4.19 -11.22
N LYS A 29 -8.28 -3.20 -10.50
CA LYS A 29 -6.92 -2.65 -10.73
C LYS A 29 -5.90 -2.96 -9.64
N TYR A 30 -6.33 -3.50 -8.51
CA TYR A 30 -5.44 -3.81 -7.39
C TYR A 30 -6.09 -4.82 -6.45
N SER A 31 -5.29 -5.42 -5.59
CA SER A 31 -5.76 -6.19 -4.44
C SER A 31 -5.20 -5.56 -3.18
N ILE A 32 -5.99 -5.56 -2.11
CA ILE A 32 -5.60 -5.07 -0.80
C ILE A 32 -5.73 -6.21 0.21
N ALA A 33 -4.75 -6.33 1.09
CA ALA A 33 -4.79 -7.19 2.26
C ALA A 33 -4.71 -6.33 3.52
N TYR A 34 -5.43 -6.72 4.56
CA TYR A 34 -5.26 -6.17 5.90
C TYR A 34 -4.73 -7.26 6.84
N CYS A 35 -3.61 -6.96 7.49
CA CYS A 35 -2.92 -7.86 8.43
C CYS A 35 -2.10 -7.01 9.42
N ASP A 36 -2.06 -7.39 10.70
CA ASP A 36 -1.24 -6.74 11.73
C ASP A 36 -1.35 -5.20 11.76
N LYS A 37 -2.58 -4.69 11.63
CA LYS A 37 -2.85 -3.24 11.55
C LYS A 37 -2.16 -2.52 10.38
N MET A 38 -1.82 -3.24 9.32
CA MET A 38 -1.24 -2.70 8.09
C MET A 38 -2.11 -3.09 6.90
N PHE A 39 -2.20 -2.18 5.94
CA PHE A 39 -2.74 -2.46 4.62
C PHE A 39 -1.60 -2.73 3.66
N VAL A 40 -1.66 -3.84 2.93
CA VAL A 40 -0.72 -4.17 1.86
C VAL A 40 -1.48 -4.19 0.56
N ILE A 41 -1.05 -3.39 -0.41
CA ILE A 41 -1.72 -3.24 -1.69
C ILE A 41 -0.74 -3.65 -2.79
N ILE A 42 -1.24 -4.45 -3.73
CA ILE A 42 -0.55 -4.76 -4.97
C ILE A 42 -1.44 -4.38 -6.15
N ASP A 43 -0.92 -3.58 -7.09
CA ASP A 43 -1.67 -3.18 -8.27
C ASP A 43 -1.40 -4.11 -9.48
N VAL A 44 -2.09 -3.85 -10.60
CA VAL A 44 -1.88 -4.57 -11.87
C VAL A 44 -0.47 -4.39 -12.46
N SER A 45 0.24 -3.32 -12.09
CA SER A 45 1.63 -3.06 -12.48
C SER A 45 2.63 -3.74 -11.55
N LYS A 46 2.16 -4.54 -10.58
CA LYS A 46 2.94 -5.20 -9.52
C LYS A 46 3.64 -4.20 -8.58
N TYR A 47 3.14 -2.98 -8.51
CA TYR A 47 3.60 -2.02 -7.51
C TYR A 47 3.06 -2.42 -6.14
N VAL A 48 3.93 -2.35 -5.14
CA VAL A 48 3.63 -2.74 -3.76
C VAL A 48 3.55 -1.50 -2.90
N TYR A 49 2.47 -1.39 -2.13
CA TYR A 49 2.31 -0.37 -1.11
C TYR A 49 2.08 -1.05 0.23
N ILE A 50 2.80 -0.61 1.25
CA ILE A 50 2.56 -0.99 2.64
C ILE A 50 2.19 0.27 3.39
N VAL A 51 0.99 0.28 3.95
CA VAL A 51 0.42 1.42 4.65
C VAL A 51 0.17 0.99 6.09
N LYS A 52 0.86 1.64 7.02
CA LYS A 52 0.62 1.47 8.44
C LYS A 52 -0.06 2.72 8.99
N PRO A 53 -1.37 2.67 9.30
CA PRO A 53 -2.07 3.77 9.94
C PRO A 53 -1.43 4.13 11.28
N ILE A 54 -1.24 5.43 11.51
CA ILE A 54 -0.94 6.02 12.81
C ILE A 54 -2.27 6.36 13.49
N VAL A 55 -3.17 7.00 12.74
CA VAL A 55 -4.53 7.34 13.17
C VAL A 55 -5.50 6.75 12.16
N ILE A 56 -6.52 6.03 12.63
CA ILE A 56 -7.58 5.50 11.78
C ILE A 56 -8.94 6.03 12.21
N LYS A 57 -9.71 6.54 11.24
CA LYS A 57 -11.08 6.98 11.43
C LYS A 57 -11.94 6.33 10.35
N ILE A 58 -13.12 5.87 10.72
CA ILE A 58 -14.16 5.54 9.75
C ILE A 58 -14.60 6.88 9.14
N THR A 59 -14.44 7.01 7.83
CA THR A 59 -14.79 8.23 7.10
C THR A 59 -15.91 7.90 6.13
N LYS A 60 -16.86 8.81 5.93
CA LYS A 60 -17.76 8.68 4.77
C LYS A 60 -17.00 9.16 3.53
N PRO A 61 -17.23 8.58 2.34
CA PRO A 61 -16.80 9.24 1.11
C PRO A 61 -17.54 10.57 1.03
N GLY A 62 -16.82 11.68 0.87
CA GLY A 62 -17.44 12.97 0.60
C GLY A 62 -18.26 12.90 -0.69
N ILE A 63 -19.25 13.77 -0.83
CA ILE A 63 -20.10 13.85 -2.03
C ILE A 63 -19.23 14.02 -3.29
N MET A 64 -18.16 14.81 -3.19
CA MET A 64 -17.17 14.96 -4.25
C MET A 64 -16.27 13.75 -4.44
N GLU A 65 -15.97 12.91 -3.45
CA GLU A 65 -15.21 11.67 -3.69
C GLU A 65 -16.09 10.57 -4.30
N SER A 66 -17.40 10.65 -4.02
CA SER A 66 -18.44 9.80 -4.62
C SER A 66 -18.72 10.17 -6.08
N LEU A 67 -18.71 11.47 -6.42
CA LEU A 67 -18.93 11.98 -7.77
C LEU A 67 -17.64 12.15 -8.59
N ARG A 68 -16.55 12.58 -7.94
CA ARG A 68 -15.19 12.79 -8.50
C ARG A 68 -14.25 11.62 -8.21
N GLY A 69 -14.73 10.39 -8.40
CA GLY A 69 -13.83 9.33 -8.88
C GLY A 69 -13.09 9.69 -10.18
N LEU A 70 -13.31 10.90 -10.72
CA LEU A 70 -12.70 11.45 -11.92
C LEU A 70 -11.73 12.64 -11.71
N ASN A 71 -11.72 13.40 -10.61
CA ASN A 71 -10.97 14.68 -10.58
C ASN A 71 -10.55 15.15 -9.17
N LEU A 72 -9.90 14.28 -8.39
CA LEU A 72 -8.99 14.74 -7.33
C LEU A 72 -7.66 15.13 -8.00
N PRO A 73 -6.86 16.07 -7.43
CA PRO A 73 -5.55 16.42 -7.95
C PRO A 73 -4.65 15.19 -7.88
N ILE A 74 -4.66 14.43 -8.97
CA ILE A 74 -3.84 13.27 -9.20
C ILE A 74 -2.46 13.80 -9.61
N THR A 75 -1.59 13.96 -8.63
CA THR A 75 -0.23 14.45 -8.88
C THR A 75 0.73 13.27 -9.06
N VAL A 76 0.94 12.95 -10.35
CA VAL A 76 2.17 12.44 -11.00
C VAL A 76 3.10 11.56 -10.14
N PHE A 77 2.63 10.38 -9.76
CA PHE A 77 3.36 9.12 -9.86
C PHE A 77 2.28 8.10 -10.25
N ARG A 78 2.60 7.02 -10.98
CA ARG A 78 1.60 5.98 -11.32
C ARG A 78 1.11 5.26 -10.05
N ALA A 79 0.34 5.95 -9.22
CA ALA A 79 -0.61 5.34 -8.30
C ALA A 79 -1.66 4.62 -9.16
N PRO A 80 -2.31 3.56 -8.65
CA PRO A 80 -3.55 3.11 -9.24
C PRO A 80 -4.56 4.27 -9.19
N MET A 81 -4.61 5.08 -10.25
CA MET A 81 -5.68 6.04 -10.46
C MET A 81 -6.95 5.23 -10.69
N VAL A 82 -7.89 5.33 -9.76
CA VAL A 82 -9.16 4.65 -9.86
C VAL A 82 -10.13 5.54 -10.63
N PHE A 83 -10.06 5.46 -11.95
CA PHE A 83 -11.15 5.88 -12.83
C PHE A 83 -11.98 4.65 -13.17
N GLY A 84 -13.23 4.62 -12.70
CA GLY A 84 -14.20 3.57 -13.00
C GLY A 84 -14.44 2.58 -11.86
N SER A 85 -15.60 2.74 -11.22
CA SER A 85 -16.42 1.68 -10.61
C SER A 85 -15.81 0.82 -9.48
N PHE A 86 -16.21 1.13 -8.24
CA PHE A 86 -16.29 0.26 -7.05
C PHE A 86 -15.03 -0.08 -6.20
N GLY A 87 -13.96 0.71 -6.26
CA GLY A 87 -12.88 0.57 -5.28
C GLY A 87 -11.80 1.61 -5.44
N ALA A 88 -12.00 2.81 -4.90
CA ALA A 88 -10.96 3.83 -4.90
C ALA A 88 -10.05 3.69 -3.67
N THR A 89 -8.73 3.80 -3.89
CA THR A 89 -7.72 3.91 -2.82
C THR A 89 -6.97 5.21 -3.04
N ILE A 90 -6.98 6.07 -2.02
CA ILE A 90 -6.18 7.29 -1.95
C ILE A 90 -5.03 6.98 -0.98
N LEU A 91 -3.82 6.94 -1.51
CA LEU A 91 -2.59 6.82 -0.72
C LEU A 91 -1.88 8.18 -0.65
N PRO A 92 -1.06 8.44 0.37
CA PRO A 92 -0.26 9.65 0.44
C PRO A 92 0.53 9.87 -0.85
N GLN A 93 0.64 11.13 -1.26
CA GLN A 93 1.38 11.54 -2.45
C GLN A 93 2.84 11.09 -2.34
N VAL A 94 3.29 10.24 -3.26
CA VAL A 94 4.69 9.76 -3.32
C VAL A 94 5.67 10.91 -3.62
N SER A 95 5.19 12.11 -4.00
CA SER A 95 6.06 13.29 -4.20
C SER A 95 6.70 13.81 -2.90
N GLY A 96 6.18 13.44 -1.73
CA GLY A 96 6.86 13.65 -0.44
C GLY A 96 7.66 12.43 0.02
N ALA A 97 7.63 11.34 -0.75
CA ALA A 97 8.27 10.09 -0.35
C ALA A 97 9.78 10.16 -0.53
N ARG A 98 10.50 9.80 0.52
CA ARG A 98 11.97 9.81 0.55
C ARG A 98 12.49 8.47 0.06
N PRO A 99 13.36 8.42 -0.96
CA PRO A 99 13.96 7.17 -1.40
C PRO A 99 14.79 6.58 -0.26
N ILE A 100 14.61 5.28 0.01
CA ILE A 100 15.42 4.56 0.99
C ILE A 100 16.64 4.01 0.25
N ARG A 101 17.81 4.61 0.45
CA ARG A 101 19.03 4.20 -0.27
C ARG A 101 19.62 2.87 0.22
N ARG A 102 19.39 2.51 1.49
CA ARG A 102 19.94 1.31 2.11
C ARG A 102 18.83 0.41 2.61
N HIS A 103 18.56 -0.66 1.85
CA HIS A 103 17.61 -1.71 2.20
C HIS A 103 18.07 -3.06 1.61
N ASN A 104 17.56 -4.16 2.14
CA ASN A 104 17.88 -5.52 1.70
C ASN A 104 16.83 -6.14 0.76
N VAL A 105 15.99 -5.31 0.13
CA VAL A 105 15.01 -5.71 -0.88
C VAL A 105 15.68 -5.70 -2.26
N HIS A 106 16.40 -6.77 -2.59
CA HIS A 106 17.24 -6.88 -3.80
C HIS A 106 16.44 -6.66 -5.10
N GLY A 107 16.94 -5.78 -5.98
CA GLY A 107 16.32 -5.42 -7.25
C GLY A 107 15.05 -4.57 -7.18
N TRP A 108 14.66 -4.08 -5.99
CA TRP A 108 13.50 -3.20 -5.81
C TRP A 108 13.95 -1.77 -5.49
N ARG A 109 13.24 -0.78 -6.04
CA ARG A 109 13.33 0.61 -5.57
C ARG A 109 12.28 0.85 -4.49
N VAL A 110 12.70 1.38 -3.35
CA VAL A 110 11.83 1.56 -2.18
C VAL A 110 11.81 3.03 -1.74
N TYR A 111 10.61 3.53 -1.46
CA TYR A 111 10.35 4.90 -1.02
C TYR A 111 9.55 4.87 0.27
N PHE A 112 9.96 5.67 1.25
CA PHE A 112 9.22 5.90 2.48
C PHE A 112 8.29 7.10 2.34
N PHE A 113 7.05 7.00 2.78
CA PHE A 113 6.13 8.13 2.87
C PHE A 113 5.49 8.24 4.26
N LYS A 114 5.09 9.46 4.61
CA LYS A 114 4.23 9.79 5.76
C LYS A 114 3.18 10.78 5.29
N GLY A 115 1.92 10.59 5.67
CA GLY A 115 0.85 11.52 5.32
C GLY A 115 -0.55 10.90 5.32
N PRO A 116 -1.53 11.58 4.73
CA PRO A 116 -2.92 11.17 4.77
C PRO A 116 -3.20 9.97 3.85
N PHE A 117 -4.00 9.02 4.33
CA PHE A 117 -4.52 7.91 3.53
C PHE A 117 -6.04 7.84 3.62
N LYS A 118 -6.66 7.26 2.59
CA LYS A 118 -8.07 6.88 2.57
C LYS A 118 -8.30 5.68 1.66
N LEU A 119 -8.82 4.58 2.20
CA LEU A 119 -9.03 3.34 1.45
C LEU A 119 -10.27 2.60 1.94
N GLN A 120 -10.74 1.64 1.15
CA GLN A 120 -11.77 0.70 1.61
C GLN A 120 -11.13 -0.50 2.30
N ASP A 121 -11.52 -0.75 3.55
CA ASP A 121 -11.12 -1.93 4.29
C ASP A 121 -11.78 -3.21 3.75
N HIS A 122 -11.43 -4.36 4.32
CA HIS A 122 -12.01 -5.66 3.96
C HIS A 122 -13.54 -5.71 4.12
N GLN A 123 -14.13 -4.87 4.98
CA GLN A 123 -15.57 -4.77 5.25
C GLN A 123 -16.30 -3.75 4.36
N ARG A 124 -15.67 -3.20 3.32
CA ARG A 124 -16.23 -2.12 2.46
C ARG A 124 -16.36 -0.77 3.16
N ARG A 125 -15.77 -0.61 4.34
CA ARG A 125 -15.83 0.66 5.06
C ARG A 125 -14.69 1.54 4.58
N TRP A 126 -15.03 2.78 4.30
CA TRP A 126 -14.05 3.81 4.05
C TRP A 126 -13.34 4.16 5.35
N VAL A 127 -12.02 3.97 5.36
CA VAL A 127 -11.14 4.30 6.47
C VAL A 127 -10.10 5.29 5.99
N GLY A 128 -9.76 6.25 6.83
CA GLY A 128 -8.70 7.21 6.52
C GLY A 128 -8.12 7.85 7.77
N GLY A 129 -7.10 8.66 7.58
CA GLY A 129 -6.34 9.30 8.64
C GLY A 129 -4.89 9.50 8.22
N GLU A 130 -3.97 9.53 9.17
CA GLU A 130 -2.53 9.65 8.92
C GLU A 130 -1.86 8.27 8.95
N CYS A 131 -0.88 8.05 8.09
CA CYS A 131 -0.09 6.84 8.03
C CYS A 131 1.39 7.11 7.77
N ILE A 132 2.19 6.09 8.03
CA ILE A 132 3.50 5.89 7.41
C ILE A 132 3.42 4.70 6.48
N GLY A 133 4.34 4.61 5.52
CA GLY A 133 4.35 3.48 4.63
C GLY A 133 5.53 3.42 3.68
N LEU A 134 5.52 2.35 2.90
CA LEU A 134 6.49 2.10 1.85
C LEU A 134 5.78 1.95 0.51
N PHE A 135 6.36 2.54 -0.52
CA PHE A 135 6.06 2.25 -1.92
C PHE A 135 7.26 1.57 -2.54
N ALA A 136 7.04 0.50 -3.30
CA ALA A 136 8.11 -0.22 -3.95
C ALA A 136 7.70 -0.80 -5.31
N TYR A 137 8.67 -0.87 -6.22
CA TYR A 137 8.54 -1.55 -7.51
C TYR A 137 9.85 -2.26 -7.88
N ALA A 138 9.75 -3.36 -8.61
CA ALA A 138 10.89 -4.06 -9.18
C ALA A 138 11.54 -3.16 -10.24
N ALA A 139 12.83 -2.86 -10.06
CA ALA A 139 13.62 -2.02 -10.96
C ALA A 139 14.69 -2.81 -11.73
N GLU A 140 14.97 -4.04 -11.30
CA GLU A 140 15.96 -4.94 -11.89
C GLU A 140 15.30 -6.26 -12.31
N TRP A 141 15.92 -6.97 -13.25
CA TRP A 141 15.37 -8.19 -13.85
C TRP A 141 15.44 -9.40 -12.92
N ASP A 142 16.40 -9.41 -12.00
CA ASP A 142 16.65 -10.42 -10.98
C ASP A 142 16.07 -10.03 -9.61
N ALA A 143 15.14 -9.06 -9.60
CA ALA A 143 14.47 -8.63 -8.39
C ALA A 143 13.79 -9.79 -7.66
N LEU A 144 13.81 -9.73 -6.32
CA LEU A 144 13.11 -10.71 -5.49
C LEU A 144 11.65 -10.86 -5.91
N SER A 145 11.10 -12.06 -5.72
CA SER A 145 9.67 -12.28 -5.95
C SER A 145 8.83 -11.30 -5.14
N PRO A 146 7.67 -10.84 -5.64
CA PRO A 146 6.81 -9.91 -4.90
C PRO A 146 6.46 -10.39 -3.49
N GLU A 147 6.31 -11.71 -3.31
CA GLU A 147 6.02 -12.34 -2.03
C GLU A 147 7.14 -12.13 -1.00
N GLU A 148 8.40 -12.35 -1.42
CA GLU A 148 9.57 -12.13 -0.57
C GLU A 148 9.81 -10.63 -0.36
N ALA A 149 9.64 -9.82 -1.39
CA ALA A 149 9.78 -8.37 -1.30
C ALA A 149 8.80 -7.78 -0.28
N ILE A 150 7.52 -8.16 -0.31
CA ILE A 150 6.52 -7.73 0.67
C ILE A 150 6.96 -8.07 2.09
N ARG A 151 7.43 -9.30 2.35
CA ARG A 151 7.91 -9.71 3.69
C ARG A 151 9.08 -8.82 4.16
N LYS A 152 10.05 -8.56 3.29
CA LYS A 152 11.20 -7.70 3.64
C LYS A 152 10.81 -6.24 3.83
N LEU A 153 9.86 -5.72 3.04
CA LEU A 153 9.31 -4.38 3.17
C LEU A 153 8.55 -4.21 4.49
N ILE A 154 7.75 -5.19 4.93
CA ILE A 154 7.10 -5.17 6.25
C ILE A 154 8.14 -5.08 7.36
N GLY A 155 9.18 -5.92 7.30
CA GLY A 155 10.28 -5.89 8.27
C GLY A 155 11.03 -4.55 8.26
N LEU A 156 11.23 -3.96 7.09
CA LEU A 156 11.84 -2.64 6.94
C LEU A 156 10.98 -1.54 7.58
N LEU A 157 9.66 -1.53 7.32
CA LEU A 157 8.75 -0.53 7.89
C LEU A 157 8.70 -0.62 9.43
N LYS A 158 8.67 -1.83 9.99
CA LYS A 158 8.73 -2.04 11.46
C LYS A 158 10.00 -1.44 12.08
N ARG A 159 11.17 -1.58 11.42
CA ARG A 159 12.43 -0.96 11.88
C ARG A 159 12.43 0.56 11.77
N ILE A 160 11.84 1.10 10.69
CA ILE A 160 11.73 2.56 10.51
C ILE A 160 10.83 3.14 11.60
N GLU A 161 9.70 2.51 11.86
CA GLU A 161 8.78 2.92 12.92
C GLU A 161 9.45 2.96 14.30
N GLN A 162 10.22 1.92 14.66
CA GLN A 162 10.97 1.90 15.92
C GLN A 162 11.91 3.11 16.05
N ARG A 163 12.65 3.44 14.98
CA ARG A 163 13.55 4.60 14.97
C ARG A 163 12.83 5.94 15.02
N VAL A 164 11.70 6.07 14.30
CA VAL A 164 10.91 7.30 14.32
C VAL A 164 10.33 7.54 15.72
N LEU A 165 9.87 6.48 16.39
CA LEU A 165 9.43 6.59 17.78
C LEU A 165 10.60 6.99 18.69
N GLU A 166 11.77 6.35 18.57
CA GLU A 166 12.97 6.71 19.35
C GLU A 166 13.41 8.17 19.18
N GLU A 167 13.34 8.72 17.97
CA GLU A 167 13.67 10.13 17.70
C GLU A 167 12.62 11.11 18.26
N ASP A 168 11.33 10.74 18.26
CA ASP A 168 10.24 11.55 18.84
C ASP A 168 10.21 11.47 20.39
N TYR A 169 10.81 10.45 21.02
CA TYR A 169 10.93 10.30 22.49
C TYR A 169 12.12 11.06 23.11
N LEU A 170 13.00 11.65 22.28
CA LEU A 170 14.17 12.42 22.70
C LEU A 170 13.92 13.95 22.75
N TRP A 171 12.66 14.37 22.69
CA TRP A 171 12.20 15.75 22.84
C TRP A 171 11.25 15.92 24.03
#